data_AF-A0A358CZP5-F1
#
_entry.id   AF-A0A358CZP5-F1
#
_cell.length_a   1.000
_cell.length_b   1.000
_cell.length_c   1.000
_cell.angle_alpha   90.00
_cell.angle_beta   90.00
_cell.angle_gamma   90.00
#
_symmetry.space_group_name_H-M   'P 1'
#
loop_
_entity.id
_entity.type
_entity.pdbx_description
1 polymer ?
#
loop_
_entity_poly.entity_id
_entity_poly.type
_entity_poly.pdbx_seq_one_letter_code
_entity_poly.pdbx_strand_id
1 'polypeptide(L)'
;QDQLALPASLFLDELRSSGYDGHLEASTASKVVTILRYVTGVASLDSYQIEVGKVGRPGIVIDDLNAALTKAIDELTRPIDAIKHQAKTVTVGISRTDETLLQSVLAKAALAAGTPRDRLSYRGLRTLAALDASVIEITGWTRYRIEGDVTQDATIQVIDRGGIASGIASRTDTDPSLRGGKHRAAFEKEITVGLGSDGRSVIHVPEVKDSQTTGLTLLHCRFHDRLDTPAIRAVMQGYRGRYGALKDAVTESHPSFRDDILSTIDVVELLTSPVYVLAEHWTA
;
A
#
# COMPACT_ATOMS: atom_id res chain seq x y z
N GLN A 1 39.08 24.81 35.63
CA GLN A 1 39.11 24.56 34.17
C GLN A 1 39.63 23.16 33.87
N ASP A 2 40.68 22.68 34.55
CA ASP A 2 41.29 21.35 34.30
C ASP A 2 40.33 20.15 34.40
N GLN A 3 39.31 20.19 35.27
CA GLN A 3 38.37 19.08 35.44
C GLN A 3 37.41 18.87 34.25
N LEU A 4 37.19 19.88 33.41
CA LEU A 4 36.30 19.80 32.24
C LEU A 4 37.03 19.48 30.94
N ALA A 5 38.36 19.61 30.92
CA ALA A 5 39.15 19.40 29.71
C ALA A 5 39.09 17.95 29.21
N LEU A 6 39.24 16.98 30.12
CA LEU A 6 39.22 15.55 29.77
C LEU A 6 37.82 15.06 29.32
N PRO A 7 36.72 15.34 30.04
CA PRO A 7 35.38 14.99 29.55
C PRO A 7 35.03 15.65 28.21
N ALA A 8 35.45 16.91 28.02
CA ALA A 8 35.22 17.61 26.76
C ALA A 8 35.98 16.97 25.59
N SER A 9 37.24 16.53 25.79
CA SER A 9 37.98 15.86 24.73
C SER A 9 37.34 14.53 24.35
N LEU A 10 36.94 13.72 25.35
CA LEU A 10 36.27 12.44 25.10
C LEU A 10 34.97 12.61 24.30
N PHE A 11 34.14 13.60 24.67
CA PHE A 11 32.93 13.92 23.92
C PHE A 11 33.24 14.34 22.47
N LEU A 12 34.25 15.18 22.26
CA LEU A 12 34.64 15.62 20.92
C LEU A 12 35.25 14.49 20.08
N ASP A 13 35.93 13.53 20.70
CA ASP A 13 36.52 12.36 20.04
C ASP A 13 35.44 11.38 19.56
N GLU A 14 34.47 11.08 20.41
CA GLU A 14 33.29 10.28 20.07
C GLU A 14 32.45 10.96 18.97
N LEU A 15 32.27 12.28 19.05
CA LEU A 15 31.55 13.02 18.00
C LEU A 15 32.28 12.95 16.64
N ARG A 16 33.62 13.06 16.63
CA ARG A 16 34.42 12.97 15.39
C ARG A 16 34.46 11.56 14.79
N SER A 17 34.26 10.54 15.61
CA SER A 17 34.21 9.14 15.20
C SER A 17 32.79 8.65 14.89
N SER A 18 31.80 9.55 14.83
CA SER A 18 30.38 9.23 14.62
C SER A 18 29.78 8.32 15.70
N GLY A 19 30.37 8.28 16.90
CA GLY A 19 29.92 7.43 18.01
C GLY A 19 28.53 7.77 18.56
N TYR A 20 28.05 8.99 18.31
CA TYR A 20 26.73 9.47 18.75
C TYR A 20 25.62 9.39 17.69
N ASP A 21 25.92 8.89 16.48
CA ASP A 21 24.95 8.83 15.39
C ASP A 21 23.73 7.99 15.80
N GLY A 22 22.54 8.56 15.59
CA GLY A 22 21.26 7.93 15.94
C GLY A 22 20.89 7.98 17.44
N HIS A 23 21.78 8.47 18.31
CA HIS A 23 21.55 8.55 19.77
C HIS A 23 21.47 9.99 20.28
N LEU A 24 22.20 10.93 19.64
CA LEU A 24 22.22 12.35 19.99
C LEU A 24 21.72 13.19 18.82
N GLU A 25 20.81 14.14 19.07
CA GLU A 25 20.31 15.04 18.03
C GLU A 25 21.42 16.00 17.58
N ALA A 26 21.47 16.29 16.27
CA ALA A 26 22.46 17.20 15.68
C ALA A 26 22.44 18.60 16.33
N SER A 27 21.24 19.10 16.67
CA SER A 27 21.09 20.37 17.39
C SER A 27 21.64 20.32 18.81
N THR A 28 21.47 19.21 19.52
CA THR A 28 21.98 19.02 20.88
C THR A 28 23.51 18.91 20.86
N ALA A 29 24.05 18.10 19.95
CA ALA A 29 25.49 17.97 19.73
C ALA A 29 26.15 19.32 19.39
N SER A 30 25.60 20.04 18.41
CA SER A 30 26.11 21.35 18.02
C SER A 30 26.10 22.34 19.18
N LYS A 31 25.04 22.35 19.99
CA LYS A 31 24.93 23.25 21.14
C LYS A 31 25.97 22.94 22.22
N VAL A 32 26.19 21.66 22.54
CA VAL A 32 27.23 21.24 23.50
C VAL A 32 28.62 21.64 23.00
N VAL A 33 28.95 21.37 21.72
CA VAL A 33 30.23 21.76 21.12
C VAL A 33 30.46 23.26 21.19
N THR A 34 29.46 24.05 20.79
CA THR A 34 29.53 25.52 20.81
C THR A 34 29.82 26.04 22.21
N ILE A 35 29.06 25.60 23.22
CA ILE A 35 29.23 26.10 24.60
C ILE A 35 30.56 25.63 25.21
N LEU A 36 31.02 24.40 24.92
CA LEU A 36 32.31 23.88 25.38
C LEU A 36 33.48 24.74 24.92
N ARG A 37 33.43 25.35 23.72
CA ARG A 37 34.48 26.26 23.23
C ARG A 37 34.64 27.48 24.14
N TYR A 38 33.56 28.01 24.71
CA TYR A 38 33.61 29.15 25.61
C TYR A 38 34.02 28.75 27.03
N VAL A 39 33.54 27.60 27.52
CA VAL A 39 33.85 27.09 28.87
C VAL A 39 35.32 26.67 29.00
N THR A 40 35.88 26.08 27.95
CA THR A 40 37.29 25.66 27.90
C THR A 40 38.25 26.81 27.53
N GLY A 41 37.73 28.00 27.21
CA GLY A 41 38.54 29.18 26.89
C GLY A 41 39.11 29.19 25.47
N VAL A 42 38.62 28.32 24.58
CA VAL A 42 38.99 28.30 23.15
C VAL A 42 38.41 29.51 22.40
N ALA A 43 37.24 30.01 22.82
CA ALA A 43 36.57 31.18 22.25
C ALA A 43 36.36 32.29 23.31
N SER A 44 36.45 33.56 22.88
CA SER A 44 36.19 34.72 23.75
C SER A 44 34.70 34.90 24.05
N LEU A 45 34.36 35.23 25.28
CA LEU A 45 32.99 35.55 25.69
C LEU A 45 32.38 36.72 24.92
N ASP A 46 33.20 37.62 24.38
CA ASP A 46 32.76 38.74 23.54
C ASP A 46 32.04 38.26 22.27
N SER A 47 32.38 37.06 21.79
CA SER A 47 31.77 36.45 20.59
C SER A 47 30.57 35.57 20.91
N TYR A 48 30.23 35.35 22.19
CA TYR A 48 29.14 34.45 22.61
C TYR A 48 27.77 34.87 22.06
N GLN A 49 27.52 36.18 21.98
CA GLN A 49 26.26 36.72 21.47
C GLN A 49 26.05 36.41 19.99
N ILE A 50 27.12 36.30 19.21
CA ILE A 50 27.04 36.01 17.78
C ILE A 50 26.62 34.55 17.56
N GLU A 51 27.19 33.62 18.34
CA GLU A 51 26.94 32.18 18.16
C GLU A 51 25.68 31.68 18.91
N VAL A 52 25.36 32.26 20.08
CA VAL A 52 24.30 31.76 20.98
C VAL A 52 23.12 32.75 21.12
N GLY A 53 23.27 34.00 20.67
CA GLY A 53 22.21 35.01 20.71
C GLY A 53 22.00 35.68 22.09
N LYS A 54 22.85 35.37 23.08
CA LYS A 54 22.81 35.94 24.44
C LYS A 54 24.14 36.62 24.78
N VAL A 55 24.13 37.61 25.69
CA VAL A 55 25.39 38.24 26.15
C VAL A 55 26.20 37.23 26.98
N GLY A 56 27.46 36.99 26.58
CA GLY A 56 28.37 36.03 27.20
C GLY A 56 28.84 36.46 28.58
N ARG A 57 28.04 36.20 29.61
CA ARG A 57 28.44 36.36 31.02
C ARG A 57 28.76 34.99 31.61
N PRO A 58 29.76 34.85 32.50
CA PRO A 58 30.14 33.55 33.06
C PRO A 58 28.96 32.73 33.61
N GLY A 59 28.03 33.35 34.33
CA GLY A 59 26.83 32.66 34.83
C GLY A 59 25.94 32.10 33.71
N ILE A 60 25.72 32.88 32.65
CA ILE A 60 24.89 32.47 31.50
C ILE A 60 25.51 31.29 30.75
N VAL A 61 26.84 31.29 30.59
CA VAL A 61 27.55 30.20 29.90
C VAL A 61 27.45 28.90 30.71
N ILE A 62 27.54 28.97 32.04
CA ILE A 62 27.37 27.80 32.91
C ILE A 62 25.92 27.29 32.88
N ASP A 63 24.93 28.17 32.91
CA ASP A 63 23.52 27.80 32.83
C ASP A 63 23.19 27.13 31.49
N ASP A 64 23.69 27.70 30.38
CA ASP A 64 23.50 27.14 29.04
C ASP A 64 24.23 25.79 28.90
N LEU A 65 25.42 25.63 29.49
CA LEU A 65 26.14 24.35 29.52
C LEU A 65 25.33 23.29 30.26
N ASN A 66 24.83 23.60 31.46
CA ASN A 66 24.01 22.69 32.24
C ASN A 66 22.77 22.26 31.45
N ALA A 67 22.06 23.21 30.83
CA ALA A 67 20.88 22.89 30.02
C ALA A 67 21.21 21.99 28.82
N ALA A 68 22.33 22.26 28.14
CA ALA A 68 22.77 21.45 27.00
C ALA A 68 23.19 20.03 27.42
N LEU A 69 23.93 19.90 28.53
CA LEU A 69 24.33 18.60 29.07
C LEU A 69 23.14 17.78 29.58
N THR A 70 22.17 18.40 30.26
CA THR A 70 20.94 17.69 30.68
C THR A 70 20.21 17.09 29.49
N LYS A 71 20.00 17.88 28.43
CA LYS A 71 19.34 17.38 27.20
C LYS A 71 20.16 16.28 26.52
N ALA A 72 21.47 16.42 26.46
CA ALA A 72 22.35 15.39 25.89
C ALA A 72 22.33 14.09 26.72
N ILE A 73 22.33 14.18 28.05
CA ILE A 73 22.20 13.03 28.95
C ILE A 73 20.84 12.36 28.75
N ASP A 74 19.75 13.12 28.70
CA ASP A 74 18.40 12.57 28.46
C ASP A 74 18.32 11.82 27.13
N GLU A 75 18.93 12.35 26.07
CA GLU A 75 18.99 11.71 24.75
C GLU A 75 19.85 10.43 24.78
N LEU A 76 21.07 10.51 25.32
CA LEU A 76 22.02 9.38 25.36
C LEU A 76 21.62 8.27 26.33
N THR A 77 20.87 8.59 27.37
CA THR A 77 20.37 7.62 28.35
C THR A 77 18.98 7.09 28.00
N ARG A 78 18.33 7.63 26.96
CA ARG A 78 17.04 7.11 26.49
C ARG A 78 17.24 5.67 26.00
N PRO A 79 16.48 4.68 26.53
CA PRO A 79 16.59 3.31 26.05
C PRO A 79 16.22 3.25 24.56
N ILE A 80 17.06 2.60 23.75
CA ILE A 80 16.81 2.27 22.34
C ILE A 80 15.43 1.58 22.15
N ASP A 81 14.90 0.97 23.22
CA ASP A 81 13.59 0.32 23.23
C ASP A 81 12.41 1.24 22.93
N ALA A 82 12.45 2.54 23.26
CA ALA A 82 11.35 3.45 22.92
C ALA A 82 11.24 3.66 21.40
N ILE A 83 12.38 3.77 20.71
CA ILE A 83 12.46 3.93 19.25
C ILE A 83 12.12 2.62 18.54
N LYS A 84 12.58 1.48 19.07
CA LYS A 84 12.19 0.15 18.56
C LYS A 84 10.71 -0.16 18.78
N HIS A 85 10.14 0.16 19.95
CA HIS A 85 8.70 -0.02 20.18
C HIS A 85 7.88 0.83 19.21
N GLN A 86 8.21 2.10 19.02
CA GLN A 86 7.54 2.97 18.06
C GLN A 86 7.65 2.43 16.62
N ALA A 87 8.87 2.04 16.19
CA ALA A 87 9.09 1.46 14.86
C ALA A 87 8.37 0.10 14.66
N LYS A 88 8.31 -0.74 15.71
CA LYS A 88 7.58 -2.01 15.70
C LYS A 88 6.07 -1.79 15.63
N THR A 89 5.54 -0.72 16.23
CA THR A 89 4.08 -0.49 16.26
C THR A 89 3.56 -0.01 14.90
N VAL A 90 4.36 0.78 14.17
CA VAL A 90 3.99 1.31 12.85
C VAL A 90 4.10 0.24 11.74
N THR A 91 5.03 -0.71 11.85
CA THR A 91 5.20 -1.78 10.84
C THR A 91 4.37 -3.04 11.13
N VAL A 92 4.12 -3.39 12.41
CA VAL A 92 3.35 -4.60 12.77
C VAL A 92 1.86 -4.47 12.45
N GLY A 93 1.25 -3.29 12.63
CA GLY A 93 -0.18 -3.09 12.32
C GLY A 93 -0.49 -3.22 10.82
N ILE A 94 0.41 -2.72 9.96
CA ILE A 94 0.29 -2.81 8.50
C ILE A 94 0.53 -4.25 8.02
N SER A 95 1.56 -4.92 8.56
CA SER A 95 1.90 -6.30 8.19
C SER A 95 0.75 -7.29 8.47
N ARG A 96 0.05 -7.14 9.60
CA ARG A 96 -1.10 -8.01 9.94
C ARG A 96 -2.26 -7.83 8.96
N THR A 97 -2.51 -6.61 8.50
CA THR A 97 -3.60 -6.31 7.57
C THR A 97 -3.31 -6.91 6.19
N ASP A 98 -2.09 -6.75 5.70
CA ASP A 98 -1.63 -7.34 4.43
C ASP A 98 -1.65 -8.86 4.46
N GLU A 99 -1.19 -9.47 5.56
CA GLU A 99 -1.19 -10.91 5.73
C GLU A 99 -2.60 -11.48 5.81
N THR A 100 -3.55 -10.75 6.39
CA THR A 100 -4.97 -11.13 6.41
C THR A 100 -5.57 -11.11 5.00
N LEU A 101 -5.22 -10.12 4.18
CA LEU A 101 -5.69 -10.06 2.78
C LEU A 101 -5.16 -11.22 1.94
N LEU A 102 -3.94 -11.69 2.21
CA LEU A 102 -3.38 -12.87 1.57
C LEU A 102 -4.07 -14.18 2.01
N GLN A 103 -4.86 -14.15 3.08
CA GLN A 103 -5.68 -15.29 3.49
C GLN A 103 -6.97 -15.44 2.68
N SER A 104 -7.35 -14.43 1.88
CA SER A 104 -8.48 -14.48 0.94
C SER A 104 -8.41 -15.71 0.03
N VAL A 105 -9.57 -16.30 -0.28
CA VAL A 105 -9.66 -17.48 -1.15
C VAL A 105 -9.17 -17.13 -2.55
N LEU A 106 -9.63 -16.01 -3.11
CA LEU A 106 -9.21 -15.52 -4.42
C LEU A 106 -7.73 -15.12 -4.45
N ALA A 107 -7.20 -14.50 -3.40
CA ALA A 107 -5.77 -14.19 -3.31
C ALA A 107 -4.91 -15.45 -3.30
N LYS A 108 -5.27 -16.45 -2.48
CA LYS A 108 -4.60 -17.76 -2.45
C LYS A 108 -4.65 -18.45 -3.80
N ALA A 109 -5.79 -18.41 -4.49
CA ALA A 109 -5.95 -19.01 -5.80
C ALA A 109 -5.10 -18.33 -6.87
N ALA A 110 -5.00 -17.00 -6.86
CA ALA A 110 -4.12 -16.26 -7.75
C ALA A 110 -2.64 -16.65 -7.54
N LEU A 111 -2.20 -16.76 -6.28
CA LEU A 111 -0.85 -17.20 -5.92
C LEU A 111 -0.59 -18.66 -6.34
N ALA A 112 -1.55 -19.55 -6.09
CA ALA A 112 -1.47 -20.96 -6.48
C ALA A 112 -1.43 -21.15 -8.01
N ALA A 113 -2.10 -20.28 -8.76
CA ALA A 113 -2.01 -20.18 -10.22
C ALA A 113 -0.66 -19.61 -10.72
N GLY A 114 0.25 -19.25 -9.80
CA GLY A 114 1.61 -18.80 -10.10
C GLY A 114 1.79 -17.28 -10.08
N THR A 115 0.78 -16.49 -9.70
CA THR A 115 0.94 -15.03 -9.58
C THR A 115 1.99 -14.71 -8.51
N PRO A 116 3.05 -13.93 -8.81
CA PRO A 116 4.05 -13.58 -7.82
C PRO A 116 3.46 -12.65 -6.75
N ARG A 117 3.77 -12.92 -5.48
CA ARG A 117 3.25 -12.15 -4.35
C ARG A 117 3.59 -10.66 -4.43
N ASP A 118 4.78 -10.33 -4.91
CA ASP A 118 5.28 -8.96 -5.09
C ASP A 118 4.64 -8.23 -6.29
N ARG A 119 3.81 -8.91 -7.09
CA ARG A 119 3.10 -8.33 -8.25
C ARG A 119 1.61 -8.09 -8.00
N LEU A 120 1.12 -8.40 -6.81
CA LEU A 120 -0.25 -8.07 -6.39
C LEU A 120 -0.23 -6.77 -5.60
N SER A 121 -0.88 -5.73 -6.13
CA SER A 121 -1.01 -4.47 -5.41
C SER A 121 -1.91 -4.62 -4.19
N TYR A 122 -1.67 -3.82 -3.14
CA TYR A 122 -2.52 -3.78 -1.94
C TYR A 122 -4.00 -3.54 -2.28
N ARG A 123 -4.26 -2.62 -3.22
CA ARG A 123 -5.62 -2.37 -3.73
C ARG A 123 -6.21 -3.61 -4.40
N GLY A 124 -5.43 -4.31 -5.21
CA GLY A 124 -5.85 -5.56 -5.83
C GLY A 124 -6.20 -6.63 -4.79
N LEU A 125 -5.37 -6.82 -3.77
CA LEU A 125 -5.63 -7.75 -2.67
C LEU A 125 -6.92 -7.41 -1.90
N ARG A 126 -7.17 -6.13 -1.62
CA ARG A 126 -8.43 -5.68 -1.01
C ARG A 126 -9.64 -5.99 -1.89
N THR A 127 -9.52 -5.79 -3.21
CA THR A 127 -10.60 -6.10 -4.13
C THR A 127 -10.86 -7.61 -4.24
N LEU A 128 -9.81 -8.45 -4.26
CA LEU A 128 -9.98 -9.90 -4.22
C LEU A 128 -10.68 -10.35 -2.93
N ALA A 129 -10.25 -9.85 -1.78
CA ALA A 129 -10.90 -10.14 -0.51
C ALA A 129 -12.38 -9.70 -0.46
N ALA A 130 -12.71 -8.56 -1.07
CA ALA A 130 -14.09 -8.09 -1.17
C ALA A 130 -14.96 -8.97 -2.10
N LEU A 131 -14.36 -9.55 -3.14
CA LEU A 131 -15.06 -10.41 -4.09
C LEU A 131 -15.30 -11.84 -3.56
N ASP A 132 -14.58 -12.28 -2.52
CA ASP A 132 -14.68 -13.67 -2.01
C ASP A 132 -16.12 -14.10 -1.73
N ALA A 133 -16.93 -13.25 -1.09
CA ALA A 133 -18.33 -13.56 -0.75
C ALA A 133 -19.24 -13.75 -1.99
N SER A 134 -18.81 -13.29 -3.16
CA SER A 134 -19.55 -13.44 -4.42
C SER A 134 -19.24 -14.74 -5.15
N VAL A 135 -18.16 -15.43 -4.78
CA VAL A 135 -17.67 -16.61 -5.50
C VAL A 135 -18.07 -17.89 -4.77
N ILE A 136 -18.77 -18.78 -5.46
CA ILE A 136 -19.09 -20.11 -4.95
C ILE A 136 -17.86 -21.01 -5.04
N GLU A 137 -17.21 -21.04 -6.20
CA GLU A 137 -16.03 -21.87 -6.43
C GLU A 137 -15.16 -21.34 -7.57
N ILE A 138 -13.88 -21.70 -7.53
CA ILE A 138 -12.91 -21.43 -8.58
C ILE A 138 -12.71 -22.73 -9.36
N THR A 139 -13.09 -22.71 -10.64
CA THR A 139 -13.16 -23.89 -11.51
C THR A 139 -11.90 -24.10 -12.34
N GLY A 140 -11.06 -23.08 -12.46
CA GLY A 140 -9.81 -23.15 -13.20
C GLY A 140 -9.11 -21.81 -13.27
N TRP A 141 -7.98 -21.79 -13.94
CA TRP A 141 -7.17 -20.58 -14.09
C TRP A 141 -6.33 -20.62 -15.35
N THR A 142 -5.99 -19.45 -15.86
CA THR A 142 -5.00 -19.29 -16.94
C THR A 142 -4.06 -18.15 -16.59
N ARG A 143 -2.75 -18.39 -16.65
CA ARG A 143 -1.75 -17.38 -16.40
C ARG A 143 -1.09 -16.95 -17.71
N TYR A 144 -0.96 -15.65 -17.88
CA TYR A 144 -0.39 -15.04 -19.06
C TYR A 144 0.86 -14.20 -18.74
N ARG A 145 1.82 -14.21 -19.67
CA ARG A 145 2.88 -13.20 -19.76
C ARG A 145 2.39 -12.06 -20.63
N ILE A 146 2.67 -10.83 -20.24
CA ILE A 146 2.48 -9.66 -21.09
C ILE A 146 3.85 -9.07 -21.42
N GLU A 147 4.10 -8.81 -22.70
CA GLU A 147 5.33 -8.21 -23.20
C GLU A 147 5.00 -7.00 -24.08
N GLY A 148 5.83 -5.95 -24.02
CA GLY A 148 5.60 -4.68 -24.72
C GLY A 148 4.83 -3.66 -23.88
N ASP A 149 4.47 -2.54 -24.50
CA ASP A 149 3.73 -1.45 -23.85
C ASP A 149 2.22 -1.69 -23.97
N VAL A 150 1.53 -1.85 -22.84
CA VAL A 150 0.07 -2.06 -22.77
C VAL A 150 -0.71 -0.90 -23.39
N THR A 151 -0.13 0.30 -23.46
CA THR A 151 -0.74 1.47 -24.08
C THR A 151 -0.61 1.50 -25.60
N GLN A 152 0.26 0.66 -26.18
CA GLN A 152 0.53 0.60 -27.61
C GLN A 152 0.36 -0.83 -28.15
N ASP A 153 1.44 -1.59 -28.21
CA ASP A 153 1.58 -2.85 -28.96
C ASP A 153 1.94 -4.05 -28.06
N ALA A 154 1.33 -4.13 -26.88
CA ALA A 154 1.51 -5.28 -26.01
C ALA A 154 0.99 -6.60 -26.62
N THR A 155 1.77 -7.65 -26.37
CA THR A 155 1.40 -9.03 -26.67
C THR A 155 1.15 -9.82 -25.40
N ILE A 156 0.38 -10.89 -25.51
CA ILE A 156 -0.02 -11.74 -24.39
C ILE A 156 0.10 -13.22 -24.76
N GLN A 157 0.77 -13.99 -23.90
CA GLN A 157 1.07 -15.40 -24.14
C GLN A 157 0.70 -16.24 -22.92
N VAL A 158 0.10 -17.42 -23.12
CA VAL A 158 -0.22 -18.33 -22.03
C VAL A 158 1.09 -18.94 -21.50
N ILE A 159 1.34 -18.79 -20.20
CA ILE A 159 2.46 -19.44 -19.51
C ILE A 159 2.01 -20.79 -18.96
N ASP A 160 0.84 -20.80 -18.32
CA ASP A 160 0.35 -21.98 -17.60
C ASP A 160 -1.18 -21.93 -17.47
N ARG A 161 -1.81 -23.08 -17.27
CA ARG A 161 -3.28 -23.21 -17.15
C ARG A 161 -3.66 -24.43 -16.33
N GLY A 162 -4.79 -24.35 -15.63
CA GLY A 162 -5.29 -25.45 -14.80
C GLY A 162 -6.81 -25.47 -14.67
N GLY A 163 -7.34 -26.61 -14.21
CA GLY A 163 -8.79 -26.84 -14.10
C GLY A 163 -9.48 -26.82 -15.46
N ILE A 164 -10.66 -26.20 -15.54
CA ILE A 164 -11.43 -26.13 -16.79
C ILE A 164 -10.67 -25.46 -17.94
N ALA A 165 -9.72 -24.57 -17.64
CA ALA A 165 -8.94 -23.84 -18.64
C ALA A 165 -8.01 -24.73 -19.47
N SER A 166 -7.64 -25.91 -18.95
CA SER A 166 -6.77 -26.86 -19.64
C SER A 166 -7.37 -27.34 -20.97
N GLY A 167 -8.70 -27.42 -21.05
CA GLY A 167 -9.43 -27.82 -22.25
C GLY A 167 -9.93 -26.66 -23.13
N ILE A 168 -9.63 -25.41 -22.79
CA ILE A 168 -10.10 -24.23 -23.52
C ILE A 168 -9.01 -23.78 -24.50
N ALA A 169 -9.33 -23.77 -25.79
CA ALA A 169 -8.46 -23.18 -26.81
C ALA A 169 -8.33 -21.66 -26.57
N SER A 170 -7.11 -21.16 -26.44
CA SER A 170 -6.90 -19.73 -26.23
C SER A 170 -6.73 -19.04 -27.58
N ARG A 171 -7.50 -17.97 -27.84
CA ARG A 171 -7.29 -17.13 -29.03
C ARG A 171 -5.86 -16.61 -29.13
N THR A 172 -5.22 -16.41 -27.97
CA THR A 172 -3.84 -15.94 -27.86
C THR A 172 -2.82 -16.93 -28.42
N ASP A 173 -3.19 -18.19 -28.59
CA ASP A 173 -2.34 -19.21 -29.20
C ASP A 173 -2.18 -18.95 -30.72
N THR A 174 -3.14 -18.26 -31.35
CA THR A 174 -3.13 -17.89 -32.78
C THR A 174 -2.91 -16.40 -33.04
N ASP A 175 -3.39 -15.52 -32.17
CA ASP A 175 -3.22 -14.06 -32.27
C ASP A 175 -2.78 -13.52 -30.90
N PRO A 176 -1.49 -13.19 -30.71
CA PRO A 176 -0.95 -12.77 -29.43
C PRO A 176 -1.30 -11.32 -29.08
N SER A 177 -2.11 -10.60 -29.87
CA SER A 177 -2.46 -9.22 -29.57
C SER A 177 -3.28 -9.08 -28.27
N LEU A 178 -2.84 -8.20 -27.38
CA LEU A 178 -3.55 -7.90 -26.14
C LEU A 178 -4.77 -7.01 -26.42
N ARG A 179 -5.98 -7.59 -26.35
CA ARG A 179 -7.24 -6.89 -26.67
C ARG A 179 -8.38 -7.25 -25.71
N GLY A 180 -9.43 -6.42 -25.70
CA GLY A 180 -10.67 -6.67 -24.96
C GLY A 180 -10.52 -6.56 -23.44
N GLY A 181 -11.23 -7.40 -22.69
CA GLY A 181 -11.20 -7.39 -21.21
C GLY A 181 -9.81 -7.60 -20.61
N LYS A 182 -8.97 -8.43 -21.25
CA LYS A 182 -7.58 -8.65 -20.85
C LYS A 182 -6.74 -7.39 -20.97
N HIS A 183 -6.88 -6.66 -22.09
CA HIS A 183 -6.24 -5.37 -22.31
C HIS A 183 -6.71 -4.33 -21.28
N ARG A 184 -8.02 -4.20 -21.09
CA ARG A 184 -8.60 -3.25 -20.14
C ARG A 184 -8.08 -3.47 -18.72
N ALA A 185 -8.11 -4.71 -18.23
CA ALA A 185 -7.61 -5.05 -16.89
C ALA A 185 -6.11 -4.73 -16.77
N ALA A 186 -5.31 -5.07 -17.78
CA ALA A 186 -3.88 -4.78 -17.79
C ALA A 186 -3.58 -3.27 -17.85
N PHE A 187 -4.35 -2.50 -18.61
CA PHE A 187 -4.19 -1.06 -18.77
C PHE A 187 -4.58 -0.31 -17.50
N GLU A 188 -5.75 -0.62 -16.94
CA GLU A 188 -6.26 0.00 -15.71
C GLU A 188 -5.49 -0.45 -14.47
N LYS A 189 -4.77 -1.58 -14.52
CA LYS A 189 -4.05 -2.19 -13.39
C LYS A 189 -4.98 -2.51 -12.22
N GLU A 190 -6.23 -2.82 -12.54
CA GLU A 190 -7.29 -3.09 -11.57
C GLU A 190 -7.88 -4.47 -11.80
N ILE A 191 -8.22 -5.14 -10.71
CA ILE A 191 -8.98 -6.40 -10.77
C ILE A 191 -10.30 -6.15 -11.50
N THR A 192 -10.63 -7.01 -12.45
CA THR A 192 -11.85 -6.88 -13.26
C THR A 192 -12.60 -8.20 -13.34
N VAL A 193 -13.85 -8.21 -12.91
CA VAL A 193 -14.78 -9.30 -13.22
C VAL A 193 -15.30 -9.09 -14.64
N GLY A 194 -15.29 -10.15 -15.44
CA GLY A 194 -15.81 -10.11 -16.79
C GLY A 194 -16.42 -11.43 -17.21
N LEU A 195 -17.05 -11.41 -18.38
CA LEU A 195 -17.56 -12.58 -19.06
C LEU A 195 -16.65 -12.92 -20.24
N GLY A 196 -16.25 -14.19 -20.32
CA GLY A 196 -15.62 -14.75 -21.50
C GLY A 196 -16.57 -14.75 -22.69
N SER A 197 -16.02 -14.90 -23.90
CA SER A 197 -16.83 -15.06 -25.12
C SER A 197 -17.70 -16.31 -25.10
N ASP A 198 -17.36 -17.28 -24.25
CA ASP A 198 -18.13 -18.51 -23.98
C ASP A 198 -19.16 -18.32 -22.85
N GLY A 199 -19.39 -17.09 -22.40
CA GLY A 199 -20.35 -16.75 -21.34
C GLY A 199 -19.88 -17.09 -19.92
N ARG A 200 -18.64 -17.56 -19.75
CA ARG A 200 -18.11 -17.95 -18.44
C ARG A 200 -17.55 -16.76 -17.69
N SER A 201 -17.85 -16.68 -16.39
CA SER A 201 -17.35 -15.61 -15.54
C SER A 201 -15.89 -15.82 -15.19
N VAL A 202 -15.13 -14.73 -15.27
CA VAL A 202 -13.68 -14.72 -15.04
C VAL A 202 -13.27 -13.48 -14.27
N ILE A 203 -12.34 -13.65 -13.33
CA ILE A 203 -11.69 -12.55 -12.62
C ILE A 203 -10.31 -12.34 -13.25
N HIS A 204 -10.09 -11.14 -13.77
CA HIS A 204 -8.81 -10.68 -14.30
C HIS A 204 -7.97 -10.13 -13.15
N VAL A 205 -6.77 -10.69 -12.96
CA VAL A 205 -5.82 -10.34 -11.91
C VAL A 205 -4.52 -9.85 -12.57
N PRO A 206 -4.35 -8.54 -12.79
CA PRO A 206 -3.13 -7.99 -13.38
C PRO A 206 -1.93 -8.18 -12.46
N GLU A 207 -0.80 -8.65 -13.01
CA GLU A 207 0.49 -8.73 -12.32
C GLU A 207 1.30 -7.46 -12.59
N VAL A 208 1.38 -6.56 -11.61
CA VAL A 208 1.96 -5.22 -11.79
C VAL A 208 3.31 -5.13 -11.09
N LYS A 209 4.34 -4.69 -11.81
CA LYS A 209 5.67 -4.41 -11.28
C LYS A 209 6.20 -3.12 -11.89
N ASP A 210 6.80 -2.24 -11.08
CA ASP A 210 7.35 -0.96 -11.54
C ASP A 210 6.35 -0.11 -12.34
N SER A 211 5.08 -0.13 -11.90
CA SER A 211 3.94 0.49 -12.59
C SER A 211 3.64 -0.05 -13.99
N GLN A 212 4.19 -1.19 -14.38
CA GLN A 212 3.93 -1.89 -15.64
C GLN A 212 3.23 -3.23 -15.39
N THR A 213 2.29 -3.59 -16.25
CA THR A 213 1.62 -4.89 -16.16
C THR A 213 2.45 -5.92 -16.92
N THR A 214 3.10 -6.81 -16.18
CA THR A 214 4.05 -7.82 -16.71
C THR A 214 3.40 -9.19 -16.92
N GLY A 215 2.19 -9.37 -16.42
CA GLY A 215 1.43 -10.61 -16.54
C GLY A 215 -0.04 -10.39 -16.20
N LEU A 216 -0.83 -11.43 -16.44
CA LEU A 216 -2.25 -11.43 -16.15
C LEU A 216 -2.68 -12.84 -15.76
N THR A 217 -3.29 -12.99 -14.59
CA THR A 217 -3.89 -14.25 -14.16
C THR A 217 -5.39 -14.14 -14.30
N LEU A 218 -6.00 -15.13 -14.94
CA LEU A 218 -7.44 -15.27 -15.04
C LEU A 218 -7.89 -16.39 -14.12
N LEU A 219 -8.81 -16.10 -13.21
CA LEU A 219 -9.47 -17.10 -12.38
C LEU A 219 -10.88 -17.33 -12.94
N HIS A 220 -11.16 -18.56 -13.37
CA HIS A 220 -12.51 -18.94 -13.79
C HIS A 220 -13.33 -19.26 -12.56
N CYS A 221 -14.39 -18.49 -12.33
CA CYS A 221 -15.16 -18.56 -11.10
C CYS A 221 -16.64 -18.79 -11.42
N ARG A 222 -17.31 -19.58 -10.58
CA ARG A 222 -18.76 -19.58 -10.51
C ARG A 222 -19.19 -18.64 -9.39
N PHE A 223 -20.03 -17.67 -9.73
CA PHE A 223 -20.57 -16.72 -8.77
C PHE A 223 -21.89 -17.24 -8.19
N HIS A 224 -22.27 -16.69 -7.04
CA HIS A 224 -23.63 -16.82 -6.56
C HIS A 224 -24.59 -16.16 -7.55
N ASP A 225 -25.73 -16.80 -7.84
CA ASP A 225 -26.75 -16.17 -8.70
C ASP A 225 -27.26 -14.88 -8.03
N ARG A 226 -27.49 -14.95 -6.70
CA ARG A 226 -27.95 -13.84 -5.87
C ARG A 226 -27.27 -13.86 -4.52
N LEU A 227 -27.19 -12.70 -3.90
CA LEU A 227 -26.71 -12.51 -2.54
C LEU A 227 -27.72 -11.66 -1.75
N ASP A 228 -27.69 -11.77 -0.43
CA ASP A 228 -28.45 -10.85 0.41
C ASP A 228 -27.94 -9.42 0.26
N THR A 229 -28.80 -8.44 0.56
CA THR A 229 -28.48 -7.02 0.40
C THR A 229 -27.21 -6.59 1.15
N PRO A 230 -26.97 -7.01 2.41
CA PRO A 230 -25.73 -6.64 3.11
C PRO A 230 -24.47 -7.19 2.42
N ALA A 231 -24.47 -8.46 1.99
CA ALA A 231 -23.30 -9.06 1.36
C ALA A 231 -23.01 -8.43 -0.01
N ILE A 232 -24.02 -8.29 -0.88
CA ILE A 232 -23.81 -7.71 -2.21
C ILE A 232 -23.39 -6.25 -2.15
N ARG A 233 -23.93 -5.48 -1.19
CA ARG A 233 -23.49 -4.11 -0.93
C ARG A 233 -22.00 -4.08 -0.58
N ALA A 234 -21.55 -4.93 0.35
CA ALA A 234 -20.15 -4.99 0.76
C ALA A 234 -19.23 -5.36 -0.40
N VAL A 235 -19.62 -6.35 -1.22
CA VAL A 235 -18.91 -6.75 -2.44
C VAL A 235 -18.77 -5.56 -3.39
N MET A 236 -19.88 -4.89 -3.73
CA MET A 236 -19.89 -3.77 -4.68
C MET A 236 -19.16 -2.52 -4.17
N GLN A 237 -19.09 -2.31 -2.85
CA GLN A 237 -18.28 -1.24 -2.27
C GLN A 237 -16.78 -1.54 -2.40
N GLY A 238 -16.36 -2.78 -2.14
CA GLY A 238 -14.96 -3.19 -2.25
C GLY A 238 -14.49 -3.43 -3.69
N TYR A 239 -15.42 -3.65 -4.62
CA TYR A 239 -15.14 -3.84 -6.04
C TYR A 239 -15.41 -2.54 -6.83
N ARG A 240 -14.32 -1.83 -7.14
CA ARG A 240 -14.30 -0.61 -7.99
C ARG A 240 -15.27 0.49 -7.56
N GLY A 241 -15.69 0.52 -6.28
CA GLY A 241 -16.62 1.52 -5.75
C GLY A 241 -17.97 1.54 -6.44
N ARG A 242 -18.37 0.43 -7.09
CA ARG A 242 -19.56 0.35 -7.95
C ARG A 242 -20.85 0.67 -7.22
N TYR A 243 -20.95 0.31 -5.94
CA TYR A 243 -22.11 0.66 -5.12
C TYR A 243 -22.34 2.17 -5.04
N GLY A 244 -21.28 2.96 -4.81
CA GLY A 244 -21.36 4.42 -4.75
C GLY A 244 -21.80 5.00 -6.09
N ALA A 245 -21.15 4.59 -7.17
CA ALA A 245 -21.48 5.03 -8.52
C ALA A 245 -22.93 4.70 -8.91
N LEU A 246 -23.43 3.51 -8.56
CA LEU A 246 -24.82 3.12 -8.81
C LEU A 246 -25.80 3.93 -7.98
N LYS A 247 -25.50 4.14 -6.70
CA LYS A 247 -26.33 4.97 -5.83
C LYS A 247 -26.45 6.38 -6.41
N ASP A 248 -25.33 6.99 -6.81
CA ASP A 248 -25.31 8.32 -7.38
C ASP A 248 -26.15 8.39 -8.66
N ALA A 249 -25.96 7.44 -9.59
CA ALA A 249 -26.71 7.35 -10.84
C ALA A 249 -28.23 7.18 -10.63
N VAL A 250 -28.65 6.37 -9.66
CA VAL A 250 -30.07 6.20 -9.33
C VAL A 250 -30.62 7.47 -8.69
N THR A 251 -29.89 8.08 -7.77
CA THR A 251 -30.35 9.29 -7.06
C THR A 251 -30.40 10.54 -7.94
N GLU A 252 -29.80 10.50 -9.14
CA GLU A 252 -29.96 11.53 -10.16
C GLU A 252 -31.41 11.60 -10.66
N SER A 253 -32.09 10.45 -10.79
CA SER A 253 -33.46 10.36 -11.33
C SER A 253 -34.52 10.01 -10.29
N HIS A 254 -34.14 9.45 -9.14
CA HIS A 254 -35.06 9.02 -8.08
C HIS A 254 -34.72 9.65 -6.71
N PRO A 255 -35.73 9.95 -5.87
CA PRO A 255 -35.50 10.63 -4.59
C PRO A 255 -34.78 9.78 -3.53
N SER A 256 -34.75 8.46 -3.69
CA SER A 256 -34.13 7.55 -2.72
C SER A 256 -33.56 6.31 -3.39
N PHE A 257 -32.43 5.81 -2.86
CA PHE A 257 -31.85 4.54 -3.27
C PHE A 257 -32.44 3.38 -2.46
N ARG A 258 -33.13 2.46 -3.13
CA ARG A 258 -33.67 1.22 -2.55
C ARG A 258 -32.65 0.10 -2.59
N ASP A 259 -31.96 -0.11 -1.48
CA ASP A 259 -30.91 -1.13 -1.34
C ASP A 259 -31.39 -2.57 -1.52
N ASP A 260 -32.65 -2.85 -1.17
CA ASP A 260 -33.24 -4.19 -1.24
C ASP A 260 -33.27 -4.76 -2.67
N ILE A 261 -33.37 -3.89 -3.68
CA ILE A 261 -33.34 -4.26 -5.10
C ILE A 261 -32.02 -4.95 -5.49
N LEU A 262 -30.90 -4.66 -4.82
CA LEU A 262 -29.63 -5.33 -5.11
C LEU A 262 -29.70 -6.86 -4.95
N SER A 263 -30.55 -7.35 -4.04
CA SER A 263 -30.72 -8.78 -3.81
C SER A 263 -31.55 -9.49 -4.89
N THR A 264 -32.20 -8.73 -5.77
CA THR A 264 -33.05 -9.26 -6.84
C THR A 264 -32.34 -9.38 -8.18
N ILE A 265 -31.17 -8.76 -8.32
CA ILE A 265 -30.37 -8.71 -9.54
C ILE A 265 -29.29 -9.81 -9.49
N ASP A 266 -28.93 -10.36 -10.65
CA ASP A 266 -27.85 -11.34 -10.75
C ASP A 266 -26.50 -10.73 -10.34
N VAL A 267 -25.71 -11.45 -9.53
CA VAL A 267 -24.41 -10.96 -9.06
C VAL A 267 -23.46 -10.67 -10.23
N VAL A 268 -23.45 -11.51 -11.26
CA VAL A 268 -22.60 -11.30 -12.45
C VAL A 268 -23.02 -10.04 -13.16
N GLU A 269 -24.32 -9.77 -13.28
CA GLU A 269 -24.85 -8.53 -13.84
C GLU A 269 -24.39 -7.32 -13.01
N LEU A 270 -24.54 -7.37 -11.68
CA LEU A 270 -24.10 -6.31 -10.77
C LEU A 270 -22.59 -6.03 -10.84
N LEU A 271 -21.77 -7.03 -11.17
CA LEU A 271 -20.32 -6.90 -11.26
C LEU A 271 -19.82 -6.52 -12.67
N THR A 272 -20.60 -6.77 -13.73
CA THR A 272 -20.12 -6.62 -15.12
C THR A 272 -20.86 -5.56 -15.94
N SER A 273 -22.15 -5.31 -15.65
CA SER A 273 -22.95 -4.37 -16.42
C SER A 273 -22.50 -2.92 -16.20
N PRO A 274 -22.69 -2.01 -17.19
CA PRO A 274 -22.49 -0.58 -16.97
C PRO A 274 -23.41 -0.06 -15.86
N VAL A 275 -22.93 0.92 -15.08
CA VAL A 275 -23.68 1.47 -13.94
C VAL A 275 -25.04 2.05 -14.36
N TYR A 276 -25.09 2.77 -15.49
CA TYR A 276 -26.34 3.34 -16.00
C TYR A 276 -27.36 2.28 -16.44
N VAL A 277 -26.91 1.12 -16.95
CA VAL A 277 -27.79 -0.01 -17.26
C VAL A 277 -28.33 -0.62 -15.97
N LEU A 278 -27.50 -0.76 -14.94
CA LEU A 278 -27.95 -1.25 -13.64
C LEU A 278 -28.96 -0.31 -12.97
N ALA A 279 -28.86 0.99 -13.19
CA ALA A 279 -29.79 1.98 -12.64
C ALA A 279 -31.22 1.80 -13.17
N GLU A 280 -31.42 1.19 -14.35
CA GLU A 280 -32.75 0.91 -14.91
C GLU A 280 -33.59 0.00 -14.02
N HIS A 281 -32.97 -0.86 -13.20
CA HIS A 281 -33.68 -1.69 -12.21
C HIS A 281 -34.41 -0.89 -11.12
N TRP A 282 -34.09 0.40 -10.95
CA TRP A 282 -34.79 1.30 -10.02
C TRP A 282 -35.93 2.09 -10.69
N THR A 283 -36.05 1.99 -12.01
CA THR A 283 -37.13 2.60 -12.80
C THR A 283 -38.32 1.67 -13.02
N ALA A 284 -38.10 0.35 -12.93
CA ALA A 284 -39.09 -0.71 -13.09
C ALA A 284 -39.89 -0.98 -11.80
#